data_AF-A0A7V1ZFY8-F1
#
_entry.id   AF-A0A7V1ZFY8-F1
#
_cell.length_a   1.000
_cell.length_b   1.000
_cell.length_c   1.000
_cell.angle_alpha   90.00
_cell.angle_beta   90.00
_cell.angle_gamma   90.00
#
_symmetry.space_group_name_H-M   'P 1'
#
loop_
_entity.id
_entity.type
_entity.pdbx_description
1 polymer ?
#
loop_
_entity_poly.entity_id
_entity_poly.type
_entity_poly.pdbx_seq_one_letter_code
_entity_poly.pdbx_strand_id
1 'polypeptide(L)'
;MKEYIIKEFEDLLNLLRERPDYLEKLRVLILTKELLELPIKFEEFRNEVNRRFDEVDKRFEEVDRRLEALEKGQEEIKEKLKEHDKEIEEIKQKLDRHEKSIQELKGWQLEHKVFINICSYLGSYIGIRKCKIKDKSELFDELDEYVEKGIISQEEENDVSELDLIVSGILKNTKEEIFIA
;
A
#
# COMPACT_ATOMS: atom_id res chain seq x y z
N MET A 1 -86.19 -37.72 -47.06
CA MET A 1 -85.06 -37.06 -46.35
C MET A 1 -85.64 -35.91 -45.55
N LYS A 2 -85.30 -35.76 -44.26
CA LYS A 2 -85.66 -34.55 -43.52
C LYS A 2 -84.73 -33.42 -44.00
N GLU A 3 -85.30 -32.34 -44.52
CA GLU A 3 -84.55 -31.12 -44.81
C GLU A 3 -84.35 -30.34 -43.51
N TYR A 4 -83.11 -29.99 -43.20
CA TYR A 4 -82.76 -29.13 -42.08
C TYR A 4 -82.34 -27.78 -42.63
N ILE A 5 -83.07 -26.72 -42.27
CA ILE A 5 -82.73 -25.34 -42.65
C ILE A 5 -81.98 -24.75 -41.46
N ILE A 6 -80.66 -24.59 -41.60
CA ILE A 6 -79.81 -23.94 -40.59
C ILE A 6 -79.79 -22.44 -40.90
N LYS A 7 -80.39 -21.62 -40.03
CA LYS A 7 -80.39 -20.16 -40.18
C LYS A 7 -79.46 -19.50 -39.18
N GLU A 8 -79.35 -20.08 -38.00
CA GLU A 8 -78.53 -19.59 -36.90
C GLU A 8 -77.58 -20.67 -36.39
N PHE A 9 -76.53 -20.25 -35.68
CA PHE A 9 -75.56 -21.18 -35.11
C PHE A 9 -76.20 -22.16 -34.10
N GLU A 10 -77.23 -21.72 -33.38
CA GLU A 10 -77.97 -22.56 -32.44
C GLU A 10 -78.73 -23.70 -33.17
N ASP A 11 -79.22 -23.47 -34.39
CA ASP A 11 -79.86 -24.51 -35.22
C ASP A 11 -78.87 -25.63 -35.56
N LEU A 12 -77.62 -25.26 -35.85
CA LEU A 12 -76.53 -26.21 -36.10
C LEU A 12 -76.18 -26.99 -34.83
N LEU A 13 -76.07 -26.32 -33.67
CA LEU A 13 -75.77 -26.98 -32.40
C LEU A 13 -76.85 -27.99 -32.00
N ASN A 14 -78.12 -27.63 -32.18
CA ASN A 14 -79.25 -28.52 -31.90
C ASN A 14 -79.24 -29.74 -32.85
N LEU A 15 -78.97 -29.53 -34.14
CA LEU A 15 -78.82 -30.63 -35.11
C LEU A 15 -77.68 -31.59 -34.73
N LEU A 16 -76.52 -31.06 -34.29
CA LEU A 16 -75.37 -31.88 -33.87
C LEU A 16 -75.63 -32.64 -32.57
N ARG A 17 -76.46 -32.10 -31.67
CA ARG A 17 -76.90 -32.81 -30.45
C ARG A 17 -77.89 -33.93 -30.75
N GLU A 18 -78.83 -33.70 -31.66
CA GLU A 18 -79.82 -34.71 -32.07
C GLU A 18 -79.22 -35.85 -32.92
N ARG A 19 -78.08 -35.59 -33.58
CA ARG A 19 -77.42 -36.52 -34.50
C ARG A 19 -75.93 -36.67 -34.18
N PRO A 20 -75.56 -37.61 -33.31
CA PRO A 20 -74.16 -37.84 -32.97
C PRO A 20 -73.29 -38.21 -34.19
N ASP A 21 -73.87 -38.83 -35.23
CA ASP A 21 -73.14 -39.16 -36.47
C ASP A 21 -72.60 -37.93 -37.22
N TYR A 22 -73.31 -36.80 -37.18
CA TYR A 22 -72.84 -35.55 -37.78
C TYR A 22 -71.80 -34.86 -36.91
N LEU A 23 -71.93 -34.97 -35.58
CA LEU A 23 -70.92 -34.49 -34.64
C LEU A 23 -69.59 -35.23 -34.81
N GLU A 24 -69.63 -36.55 -35.01
CA GLU A 24 -68.42 -37.34 -35.29
C GLU A 24 -67.78 -36.97 -36.63
N LYS A 25 -68.57 -36.77 -37.70
CA LYS A 25 -68.05 -36.26 -38.98
C LYS A 25 -67.43 -34.87 -38.85
N LEU A 26 -68.07 -33.98 -38.09
CA LEU A 26 -67.56 -32.64 -37.83
C LEU A 26 -66.27 -32.68 -37.01
N ARG A 27 -66.19 -33.56 -36.00
CA ARG A 27 -64.97 -33.82 -35.23
C ARG A 27 -63.84 -34.27 -36.13
N VAL A 28 -64.06 -35.22 -37.04
CA VAL A 28 -63.04 -35.69 -38.00
C VAL A 28 -62.58 -34.57 -38.95
N LEU A 29 -63.49 -33.67 -39.37
CA LEU A 29 -63.16 -32.57 -40.27
C LEU A 29 -62.39 -31.42 -39.59
N ILE A 30 -62.70 -31.12 -38.33
CA ILE A 30 -62.12 -29.98 -37.59
C ILE A 30 -60.90 -30.40 -36.77
N LEU A 31 -60.87 -31.61 -36.19
CA LEU A 31 -59.74 -32.11 -35.41
C LEU A 31 -58.64 -32.64 -36.34
N THR A 32 -57.92 -31.70 -36.95
CA THR A 32 -56.69 -32.02 -37.65
C THR A 32 -55.68 -32.63 -36.69
N LYS A 33 -54.77 -33.46 -37.22
CA LYS A 33 -53.67 -34.05 -36.45
C LYS A 33 -52.88 -33.00 -35.65
N GLU A 34 -52.68 -31.81 -36.23
CA GLU A 34 -51.99 -30.70 -35.58
C GLU A 34 -52.71 -30.18 -34.33
N LEU A 35 -54.05 -30.08 -34.36
CA LEU A 35 -54.84 -29.61 -33.23
C LEU A 35 -54.87 -30.62 -32.08
N LEU A 36 -54.82 -31.91 -32.37
CA LEU A 36 -54.75 -32.98 -31.37
C LEU A 36 -53.36 -33.07 -30.70
N GLU A 37 -52.29 -32.76 -31.42
CA GLU A 37 -50.92 -32.78 -30.90
C GLU A 37 -50.54 -31.53 -30.11
N LEU A 38 -51.27 -30.43 -30.26
CA LEU A 38 -50.93 -29.12 -29.68
C LEU A 38 -50.81 -29.14 -28.14
N PRO A 39 -51.70 -29.79 -27.37
CA PRO A 39 -51.53 -29.90 -25.91
C PRO A 39 -50.23 -30.62 -25.51
N ILE A 40 -49.84 -31.66 -26.27
CA ILE A 40 -48.61 -32.42 -26.01
C ILE A 40 -47.38 -31.54 -26.29
N LYS A 41 -47.34 -30.87 -27.46
CA LYS A 41 -46.26 -29.94 -27.81
C LYS A 41 -46.15 -28.78 -26.82
N PHE A 42 -47.28 -28.29 -26.31
CA PHE A 42 -47.29 -27.23 -25.30
C PHE A 42 -46.74 -27.72 -23.96
N GLU A 43 -47.09 -28.94 -23.54
CA GLU A 43 -46.53 -29.55 -22.32
C GLU A 43 -45.03 -29.80 -22.45
N GLU A 44 -44.57 -30.30 -23.60
CA GLU A 44 -43.14 -30.46 -23.92
C GLU A 44 -42.40 -29.12 -23.87
N PHE A 45 -42.94 -28.09 -24.50
CA PHE A 45 -42.39 -26.73 -24.46
C PHE A 45 -42.30 -26.20 -23.02
N ARG A 46 -43.36 -26.34 -22.22
CA ARG A 46 -43.36 -25.92 -20.81
C ARG A 46 -42.28 -26.65 -20.01
N ASN A 47 -42.14 -27.96 -20.23
CA ASN A 47 -41.12 -28.76 -19.54
C ASN A 47 -39.70 -28.35 -19.94
N GLU A 48 -39.45 -28.05 -21.21
CA GLU A 48 -38.16 -27.54 -21.67
C GLU A 48 -37.86 -26.17 -21.08
N VAL A 49 -38.84 -25.27 -21.07
CA VAL A 49 -38.71 -23.93 -20.47
C VAL A 49 -38.40 -24.03 -18.98
N ASN A 50 -39.14 -24.86 -18.22
CA ASN A 50 -38.88 -25.07 -16.80
C ASN A 50 -37.47 -25.60 -16.54
N ARG A 51 -37.00 -26.58 -17.31
CA ARG A 51 -35.63 -27.10 -17.20
C ARG A 51 -34.57 -26.02 -17.43
N ARG A 52 -34.79 -25.14 -18.40
CA ARG A 52 -33.88 -24.02 -18.67
C ARG A 52 -33.89 -23.00 -17.54
N PHE A 53 -35.04 -22.75 -16.92
CA PHE A 53 -35.11 -21.89 -15.72
C PHE A 53 -34.37 -22.54 -14.53
N ASP A 54 -34.56 -23.83 -14.28
CA ASP A 54 -33.82 -24.54 -13.22
C ASP A 54 -32.29 -24.49 -13.44
N GLU A 55 -31.83 -24.55 -14.69
CA GLU A 55 -30.41 -24.39 -15.03
C GLU A 55 -29.92 -22.95 -14.77
N VAL A 56 -30.74 -21.95 -15.11
CA VAL A 56 -30.43 -20.54 -14.85
C VAL A 56 -30.33 -20.28 -13.35
N ASP A 57 -31.26 -20.79 -12.55
CA ASP A 57 -31.24 -20.61 -11.09
C ASP A 57 -29.97 -21.20 -10.48
N LYS A 58 -29.56 -22.40 -10.90
CA LYS A 58 -28.29 -23.01 -10.45
C LYS A 58 -27.07 -22.16 -10.80
N ARG A 59 -27.07 -21.54 -11.98
CA ARG A 59 -25.98 -20.65 -12.39
C ARG A 59 -25.96 -19.37 -11.56
N PHE A 60 -27.11 -18.83 -11.19
CA PHE A 60 -27.19 -17.69 -10.29
C PHE A 60 -26.67 -18.04 -8.89
N GLU A 61 -27.04 -19.19 -8.32
CA GLU A 61 -26.49 -19.66 -7.04
C GLU A 61 -24.96 -19.85 -7.07
N GLU A 62 -24.40 -20.24 -8.23
CA GLU A 62 -22.94 -20.29 -8.40
C GLU A 62 -22.31 -18.89 -8.44
N VAL A 63 -22.95 -17.94 -9.13
CA VAL A 63 -22.50 -16.55 -9.19
C VAL A 63 -22.51 -15.92 -7.81
N ASP A 64 -23.58 -16.10 -7.03
CA ASP A 64 -23.69 -15.55 -5.67
C ASP A 64 -22.57 -16.07 -4.77
N ARG A 65 -22.29 -17.39 -4.81
CA ARG A 65 -21.15 -17.98 -4.07
C ARG A 65 -19.81 -17.40 -4.48
N ARG A 66 -19.61 -17.11 -5.77
CA ARG A 66 -18.37 -16.48 -6.26
C ARG A 66 -18.27 -15.02 -5.80
N LEU A 67 -19.39 -14.29 -5.75
CA LEU A 67 -19.43 -12.92 -5.23
C LEU A 67 -19.10 -12.88 -3.75
N GLU A 68 -19.69 -13.75 -2.93
CA GLU A 68 -19.35 -13.87 -1.51
C GLU A 68 -17.86 -14.18 -1.28
N ALA A 69 -17.28 -15.05 -2.10
CA ALA A 69 -15.84 -15.35 -2.04
C ALA A 69 -14.98 -14.14 -2.42
N LEU A 70 -15.40 -13.36 -3.42
CA LEU A 70 -14.73 -12.13 -3.82
C LEU A 70 -14.81 -11.06 -2.73
N GLU A 71 -15.96 -10.90 -2.08
CA GLU A 71 -16.14 -9.96 -0.97
C GLU A 71 -15.22 -10.29 0.20
N LYS A 72 -15.11 -11.58 0.58
CA LYS A 72 -14.16 -12.03 1.60
C LYS A 72 -12.71 -11.75 1.20
N GLY A 73 -12.33 -12.08 -0.03
CA GLY A 73 -10.98 -11.81 -0.54
C GLY A 73 -10.65 -10.31 -0.57
N GLN A 74 -11.63 -9.46 -0.89
CA GLN A 74 -11.45 -8.00 -0.84
C GLN A 74 -11.23 -7.50 0.59
N GLU A 75 -11.94 -8.04 1.57
CA GLU A 75 -11.75 -7.64 2.97
C GLU A 75 -10.38 -8.07 3.51
N GLU A 76 -9.94 -9.30 3.20
CA GLU A 76 -8.58 -9.76 3.54
C GLU A 76 -7.49 -8.88 2.91
N ILE A 77 -7.67 -8.44 1.66
CA ILE A 77 -6.73 -7.52 1.00
C ILE A 77 -6.69 -6.17 1.71
N LYS A 78 -7.83 -5.62 2.13
CA LYS A 78 -7.87 -4.36 2.88
C LYS A 78 -7.16 -4.46 4.22
N GLU A 79 -7.30 -5.58 4.91
CA GLU A 79 -6.60 -5.81 6.18
C GLU A 79 -5.08 -5.84 5.98
N LYS A 80 -4.60 -6.61 4.98
CA LYS A 80 -3.17 -6.65 4.64
C LYS A 80 -2.62 -5.29 4.20
N LEU A 81 -3.40 -4.49 3.47
CA LEU A 81 -3.00 -3.13 3.11
C LEU A 81 -2.82 -2.24 4.34
N LYS A 82 -3.73 -2.32 5.32
CA LYS A 82 -3.58 -1.58 6.59
C LYS A 82 -2.36 -2.04 7.40
N GLU A 83 -2.00 -3.31 7.34
CA GLU A 83 -0.78 -3.83 7.97
C GLU A 83 0.47 -3.28 7.28
N HIS A 84 0.53 -3.36 5.95
CA HIS A 84 1.64 -2.80 5.16
C HIS A 84 1.79 -1.28 5.38
N ASP A 85 0.70 -0.52 5.50
CA ASP A 85 0.77 0.91 5.80
C ASP A 85 1.48 1.18 7.14
N LYS A 86 1.25 0.35 8.16
CA LYS A 86 1.94 0.45 9.45
C LYS A 86 3.43 0.11 9.31
N GLU A 87 3.75 -0.98 8.63
CA GLU A 87 5.15 -1.38 8.41
C GLU A 87 5.95 -0.30 7.65
N ILE A 88 5.34 0.31 6.64
CA ILE A 88 5.95 1.41 5.88
C ILE A 88 6.22 2.60 6.81
N GLU A 89 5.30 2.93 7.70
CA GLU A 89 5.49 4.05 8.64
C GLU A 89 6.61 3.77 9.65
N GLU A 90 6.73 2.53 10.15
CA GLU A 90 7.86 2.13 10.98
C GLU A 90 9.20 2.20 10.25
N ILE A 91 9.23 1.80 8.98
CA ILE A 91 10.42 1.88 8.13
C ILE A 91 10.84 3.34 7.94
N LYS A 92 9.91 4.26 7.67
CA LYS A 92 10.21 5.70 7.57
C LYS A 92 10.86 6.23 8.83
N GLN A 93 10.30 5.93 10.00
CA GLN A 93 10.87 6.38 11.28
C GLN A 93 12.29 5.82 11.51
N LYS A 94 12.55 4.57 11.10
CA LYS A 94 13.91 3.99 11.16
C LYS A 94 14.86 4.72 10.20
N LEU A 95 14.41 5.03 8.99
CA LEU A 95 15.20 5.79 8.01
C LEU A 95 15.54 7.19 8.51
N ASP A 96 14.60 7.92 9.10
CA ASP A 96 14.84 9.25 9.66
C ASP A 96 15.89 9.21 10.79
N ARG A 97 15.85 8.18 11.64
CA ARG A 97 16.87 7.96 12.68
C ARG A 97 18.24 7.70 12.06
N HIS A 98 18.31 6.81 11.07
CA HIS A 98 19.56 6.51 10.39
C HIS A 98 20.13 7.74 9.65
N GLU A 99 19.28 8.56 9.04
CA GLU A 99 19.71 9.79 8.39
C GLU A 99 20.39 10.74 9.38
N LYS A 100 19.79 10.95 10.55
CA LYS A 100 20.39 11.77 11.62
C LYS A 100 21.73 11.21 12.11
N SER A 101 21.80 9.91 12.40
CA SER A 101 23.06 9.29 12.81
C SER A 101 24.14 9.38 11.74
N ILE A 102 23.78 9.30 10.45
CA ILE A 102 24.73 9.49 9.35
C ILE A 102 25.19 10.95 9.27
N GLN A 103 24.31 11.93 9.51
CA GLN A 103 24.70 13.34 9.56
C GLN A 103 25.70 13.61 10.69
N GLU A 104 25.45 13.06 11.89
CA GLU A 104 26.37 13.15 13.03
C GLU A 104 27.73 12.52 12.71
N LEU A 105 27.75 11.31 12.14
CA LEU A 105 28.98 10.63 11.72
C LEU A 105 29.76 11.42 10.67
N LYS A 106 29.07 12.06 9.73
CA LYS A 106 29.71 12.94 8.74
C LYS A 106 30.33 14.18 9.40
N GLY A 107 29.67 14.75 10.41
CA GLY A 107 30.22 15.83 11.24
C GLY A 107 31.51 15.40 11.93
N TRP A 108 31.46 14.29 12.66
CA TRP A 108 32.63 13.72 13.32
C TRP A 108 33.78 13.41 12.34
N GLN A 109 33.47 12.87 11.16
CA GLN A 109 34.48 12.60 10.13
C GLN A 109 35.14 13.89 9.62
N LEU A 110 34.38 14.98 9.48
CA LEU A 110 34.91 16.26 9.07
C LEU A 110 35.84 16.84 10.14
N GLU A 111 35.42 16.85 11.40
CA GLU A 111 36.22 17.27 12.56
C GLU A 111 37.51 16.45 12.66
N HIS A 112 37.42 15.13 12.56
CA HIS A 112 38.58 14.24 12.57
C HIS A 112 39.56 14.54 11.42
N LYS A 113 39.04 14.81 10.21
CA LYS A 113 39.87 15.20 9.07
C LYS A 113 40.56 16.54 9.29
N VAL A 114 39.87 17.51 9.91
CA VAL A 114 40.46 18.80 10.27
C VAL A 114 41.55 18.60 11.31
N PHE A 115 41.27 17.85 12.38
CA PHE A 115 42.22 17.56 13.45
C PHE A 115 43.51 16.93 12.92
N ILE A 116 43.42 15.89 12.08
CA ILE A 116 44.60 15.23 11.50
C ILE A 116 45.44 16.20 10.64
N ASN A 117 44.78 17.09 9.90
CA ASN A 117 45.44 17.94 8.92
C ASN A 117 45.69 19.37 9.40
N ILE A 118 45.36 19.71 10.65
CA ILE A 118 45.32 21.09 11.12
C ILE A 118 46.67 21.79 10.94
N CYS A 119 47.78 21.12 11.24
CA CYS A 119 49.11 21.70 11.04
C CYS A 119 49.50 21.90 9.57
N SER A 120 48.95 21.08 8.66
CA SER A 120 49.12 21.29 7.21
C SER A 120 48.35 22.52 6.75
N TYR A 121 47.10 22.69 7.22
CA TYR A 121 46.28 23.85 6.91
C TYR A 121 46.89 25.14 7.47
N LEU A 122 47.21 25.16 8.76
CA LEU A 122 47.82 26.31 9.42
C LEU A 122 49.18 26.68 8.84
N GLY A 123 50.00 25.69 8.49
CA GLY A 123 51.31 25.92 7.88
C GLY A 123 51.24 26.53 6.47
N SER A 124 50.24 26.12 5.68
CA SER A 124 50.04 26.53 4.29
C SER A 124 49.29 27.86 4.17
N TYR A 125 48.24 28.06 4.95
CA TYR A 125 47.36 29.24 4.84
C TYR A 125 47.76 30.39 5.78
N ILE A 126 48.13 30.08 7.03
CA ILE A 126 48.44 31.10 8.06
C ILE A 126 49.96 31.31 8.19
N GLY A 127 50.76 30.39 7.65
CA GLY A 127 52.22 30.52 7.64
C GLY A 127 52.86 30.19 8.99
N ILE A 128 52.35 29.19 9.70
CA ILE A 128 52.89 28.76 11.00
C ILE A 128 54.00 27.72 10.78
N ARG A 129 55.11 27.85 11.50
CA ARG A 129 56.25 26.90 11.53
C ARG A 129 56.30 26.16 12.87
N LYS A 130 56.90 24.97 12.86
CA LYS A 130 57.00 24.09 14.05
C LYS A 130 55.63 23.85 14.72
N CYS A 131 54.58 23.75 13.91
CA CYS A 131 53.23 23.52 14.38
C CYS A 131 53.15 22.20 15.16
N LYS A 132 52.52 22.22 16.33
CA LYS A 132 52.26 21.06 17.17
C LYS A 132 50.89 21.16 17.79
N ILE A 133 50.14 20.07 17.76
CA ILE A 133 48.96 19.91 18.59
C ILE A 133 49.44 19.61 20.01
N LYS A 134 48.91 20.33 20.99
CA LYS A 134 49.18 20.08 22.42
C LYS A 134 48.39 18.83 22.85
N ASP A 135 49.07 17.91 23.54
CA ASP A 135 48.39 16.78 24.17
C ASP A 135 47.55 17.29 25.34
N LYS A 136 46.31 16.79 25.46
CA LYS A 136 45.42 17.25 26.54
C LYS A 136 45.98 16.92 27.92
N SER A 137 46.60 15.77 28.10
CA SER A 137 47.15 15.35 29.40
C SER A 137 48.32 16.25 29.81
N GLU A 138 49.24 16.50 28.88
CA GLU A 138 50.36 17.43 29.13
C GLU A 138 49.86 18.87 29.41
N LEU A 139 48.81 19.29 28.72
CA LEU A 139 48.19 20.60 28.95
C LEU A 139 47.56 20.70 30.33
N PHE A 140 46.82 19.67 30.77
CA PHE A 140 46.25 19.63 32.13
C PHE A 140 47.35 19.75 33.19
N ASP A 141 48.43 18.97 33.06
CA ASP A 141 49.56 19.02 33.99
C ASP A 141 50.20 20.43 34.03
N GLU A 142 50.35 21.10 32.87
CA GLU A 142 50.87 22.47 32.77
C GLU A 142 49.93 23.50 33.43
N LEU A 143 48.61 23.36 33.24
CA LEU A 143 47.62 24.30 33.77
C LEU A 143 47.45 24.17 35.30
N ASP A 144 47.46 22.94 35.82
CA ASP A 144 47.45 22.67 37.27
C ASP A 144 48.60 23.42 37.96
N GLU A 145 49.81 23.33 37.41
CA GLU A 145 50.98 24.03 37.94
C GLU A 145 50.82 25.56 37.89
N TYR A 146 50.12 26.10 36.89
CA TYR A 146 49.85 27.53 36.78
C TYR A 146 48.81 28.02 37.78
N VAL A 147 47.80 27.21 38.10
CA VAL A 147 46.84 27.49 39.17
C VAL A 147 47.53 27.44 40.53
N GLU A 148 48.37 26.42 40.79
CA GLU A 148 49.13 26.32 42.04
C GLU A 148 50.05 27.53 42.27
N LYS A 149 50.66 28.06 41.20
CA LYS A 149 51.49 29.26 41.24
C LYS A 149 50.70 30.57 41.28
N GLY A 150 49.38 30.50 41.16
CA GLY A 150 48.49 31.67 41.12
C GLY A 150 48.67 32.54 39.87
N ILE A 151 49.16 31.95 38.77
CA ILE A 151 49.32 32.64 37.48
C ILE A 151 47.96 32.80 36.80
N ILE A 152 47.12 31.77 36.90
CA ILE A 152 45.74 31.74 36.40
C ILE A 152 44.80 31.28 37.52
N SER A 153 43.53 31.59 37.39
CA SER A 153 42.47 31.11 38.26
C SER A 153 41.96 29.72 37.85
N GLN A 154 41.29 29.04 38.77
CA GLN A 154 40.62 27.76 38.49
C GLN A 154 39.55 27.89 37.38
N GLU A 155 38.91 29.05 37.27
CA GLU A 155 37.91 29.32 36.23
C GLU A 155 38.57 29.39 34.85
N GLU A 156 39.71 30.09 34.75
CA GLU A 156 40.50 30.17 33.52
C GLU A 156 41.11 28.81 33.11
N GLU A 157 41.51 27.97 34.07
CA GLU A 157 41.93 26.59 33.78
C GLU A 157 40.79 25.78 33.14
N ASN A 158 39.59 25.85 33.72
CA ASN A 158 38.44 25.11 33.21
C ASN A 158 38.09 25.55 31.78
N ASP A 159 38.10 26.86 31.52
CA ASP A 159 37.83 27.42 30.19
C ASP A 159 38.81 26.87 29.14
N VAL A 160 40.11 26.80 29.46
CA VAL A 160 41.13 26.27 28.55
C VAL A 160 41.00 24.75 28.38
N SER A 161 40.63 24.04 29.44
CA SER A 161 40.47 22.59 29.46
C SER A 161 39.29 22.10 28.61
N GLU A 162 38.24 22.92 28.52
CA GLU A 162 37.06 22.67 27.69
C GLU A 162 37.32 22.83 26.19
N LEU A 163 38.42 23.47 25.78
CA LEU A 163 38.75 23.65 24.37
C LEU A 163 38.93 22.30 23.66
N ASP A 164 38.38 22.20 22.45
CA ASP A 164 38.46 20.97 21.64
C ASP A 164 39.88 20.68 21.16
N LEU A 165 40.66 21.73 20.89
CA LEU A 165 41.99 21.64 20.31
C LEU A 165 42.83 22.86 20.74
N ILE A 166 44.11 22.63 21.05
CA ILE A 166 45.10 23.71 21.14
C ILE A 166 46.29 23.36 20.27
N VAL A 167 46.69 24.30 19.42
CA VAL A 167 47.84 24.19 18.52
C VAL A 167 48.83 25.29 18.85
N SER A 168 50.09 24.91 19.07
CA SER A 168 51.19 25.87 19.21
C SER A 168 52.05 25.93 17.95
N GLY A 169 52.68 27.08 17.72
CA GLY A 169 53.65 27.23 16.63
C GLY A 169 54.25 28.61 16.56
N ILE A 170 55.11 28.83 15.56
CA ILE A 170 55.86 30.09 15.38
C ILE A 170 55.41 30.76 14.08
N LEU A 171 54.95 32.01 14.16
CA LEU A 171 54.51 32.74 12.98
C LEU A 171 55.71 33.04 12.06
N LYS A 172 55.59 32.77 10.74
CA LYS A 172 56.69 32.99 9.79
C LYS A 172 57.19 34.43 9.77
N ASN A 173 56.30 35.39 9.97
CA ASN A 173 56.54 36.81 9.76
C ASN A 173 57.13 37.48 11.00
N THR A 174 56.49 37.33 12.17
CA THR A 174 56.92 37.98 13.42
C THR A 174 57.94 37.15 14.20
N LYS A 175 58.03 35.85 13.93
CA LYS A 175 58.81 34.87 14.71
C LYS A 175 58.34 34.70 16.17
N GLU A 176 57.15 35.16 16.49
CA GLU A 176 56.54 34.96 17.81
C GLU A 176 55.91 33.58 17.91
N GLU A 177 55.94 33.04 19.12
CA GLU A 177 55.17 31.85 19.47
C GLU A 177 53.70 32.23 19.65
N ILE A 178 52.81 31.46 19.05
CA ILE A 178 51.38 31.65 19.09
C ILE A 178 50.67 30.35 19.44
N PHE A 179 49.53 30.49 20.10
CA PHE A 179 48.61 29.41 20.38
C PHE A 179 47.30 29.69 19.65
N ILE A 180 46.73 28.65 19.04
CA ILE A 180 45.45 28.69 18.34
C ILE A 180 44.56 27.64 19.01
N ALA A 181 43.38 28.08 19.41
CA ALA A 181 42.30 27.24 19.89
C ALA A 181 41.11 27.36 18.95
#